data_AF-A0A0E9ZL75-F1
#
_entry.id   AF-A0A0E9ZL75-F1
#
_cell.length_a   1.000
_cell.length_b   1.000
_cell.length_c   1.000
_cell.angle_alpha   90.00
_cell.angle_beta   90.00
_cell.angle_gamma   90.00
#
_symmetry.space_group_name_H-M   'P 1'
#
loop_
_entity.id
_entity.type
_entity.pdbx_description
1 polymer ?
#
loop_
_entity_poly.entity_id
_entity_poly.type
_entity_poly.pdbx_seq_one_letter_code
_entity_poly.pdbx_strand_id
1 'polypeptide(L)'
;MRSAGLDLVKWTAMLTMVADHLRFLWADADGLFVLGRLAFPLFCLAIAVNVGRARAGALYTRGNLRYLGLMLVFAVLSEPAYRWLDVGSPTFSVMPTLVLGLLVAWGVHHPLRSARLLGFAGLLAGWLCSEQLMYGLPGVLLPGAWLMARKLGGAAWLLPCLLAMGGNLTNSWLLQHLLAPITLLTLLAAASAIPVGLLLLRHDDWRVPAVGRWGYLFYPVHLLVIKALV
;
A
#
# COMPACT_ATOMS: atom_id res chain seq x y z
N MET A 1 -5.48 -21.03 4.68
CA MET A 1 -6.40 -21.28 3.54
C MET A 1 -6.44 -20.04 2.66
N ARG A 2 -6.70 -20.21 1.36
CA ARG A 2 -6.95 -19.10 0.42
C ARG A 2 -8.21 -18.35 0.85
N SER A 3 -8.31 -17.05 0.55
CA SER A 3 -9.53 -16.28 0.80
C SER A 3 -9.79 -15.38 -0.40
N ALA A 4 -10.99 -15.54 -0.97
CA ALA A 4 -11.40 -14.82 -2.16
C ALA A 4 -11.56 -13.31 -1.89
N GLY A 5 -11.98 -12.93 -0.67
CA GLY A 5 -12.04 -11.53 -0.26
C GLY A 5 -10.68 -10.84 -0.29
N LEU A 6 -9.60 -11.55 0.08
CA LEU A 6 -8.24 -10.99 -0.05
C LEU A 6 -7.80 -10.89 -1.51
N ASP A 7 -8.19 -11.85 -2.36
CA ASP A 7 -7.91 -11.76 -3.80
C ASP A 7 -8.69 -10.60 -4.44
N LEU A 8 -9.93 -10.33 -4.02
CA LEU A 8 -10.71 -9.15 -4.41
C LEU A 8 -10.00 -7.85 -4.03
N VAL A 9 -9.56 -7.73 -2.77
CA VAL A 9 -8.81 -6.54 -2.32
C VAL A 9 -7.60 -6.28 -3.21
N LYS A 10 -6.82 -7.33 -3.55
CA LYS A 10 -5.65 -7.19 -4.42
C LYS A 10 -6.03 -6.79 -5.84
N TRP A 11 -7.07 -7.39 -6.42
CA TRP A 11 -7.57 -7.00 -7.74
C TRP A 11 -8.03 -5.56 -7.77
N THR A 12 -8.85 -5.13 -6.81
CA THR A 12 -9.29 -3.74 -6.70
C THR A 12 -8.10 -2.80 -6.57
N ALA A 13 -7.13 -3.12 -5.71
CA ALA A 13 -5.92 -2.33 -5.56
C ALA A 13 -5.11 -2.21 -6.86
N MET A 14 -5.00 -3.31 -7.62
CA MET A 14 -4.30 -3.32 -8.90
C MET A 14 -5.04 -2.52 -9.98
N LEU A 15 -6.37 -2.66 -10.07
CA LEU A 15 -7.18 -1.93 -11.05
C LEU A 15 -7.15 -0.43 -10.78
N THR A 16 -7.29 0.00 -9.53
CA THR A 16 -7.21 1.42 -9.18
C THR A 16 -5.79 1.96 -9.36
N MET A 17 -4.76 1.16 -9.08
CA MET A 17 -3.37 1.55 -9.39
C MET A 17 -3.14 1.76 -10.89
N VAL A 18 -3.71 0.89 -11.75
CA VAL A 18 -3.63 1.12 -13.20
C VAL A 18 -4.37 2.40 -13.57
N ALA A 19 -5.58 2.61 -13.04
CA ALA A 19 -6.33 3.85 -13.25
C ALA A 19 -5.47 5.08 -12.89
N ASP A 20 -4.80 5.05 -11.74
CA ASP A 20 -3.89 6.12 -11.31
C ASP A 20 -2.83 6.47 -12.37
N HIS A 21 -2.22 5.45 -12.99
CA HIS A 21 -1.16 5.62 -13.98
C HIS A 21 -1.68 5.91 -15.39
N LEU A 22 -2.94 5.64 -15.70
CA LEU A 22 -3.54 6.02 -16.99
C LEU A 22 -3.58 7.55 -17.19
N ARG A 23 -3.39 8.35 -16.13
CA ARG A 23 -3.19 9.80 -16.24
C ARG A 23 -1.99 10.20 -17.11
N PHE A 24 -0.99 9.31 -17.26
CA PHE A 24 0.15 9.56 -18.15
C PHE A 24 -0.23 9.47 -19.63
N LEU A 25 -1.32 8.77 -19.97
CA LEU A 25 -1.86 8.70 -21.33
C LEU A 25 -2.93 9.78 -21.57
N TRP A 26 -3.72 10.09 -20.54
CA TRP A 26 -4.78 11.10 -20.62
C TRP A 26 -4.66 12.09 -19.47
N ALA A 27 -3.94 13.19 -19.72
CA ALA A 27 -3.66 14.21 -18.69
C ALA A 27 -4.92 14.89 -18.15
N ASP A 28 -5.98 15.04 -18.96
CA ASP A 28 -7.24 15.68 -18.56
C ASP A 28 -8.14 14.77 -17.67
N ALA A 29 -7.72 13.53 -17.41
CA ALA A 29 -8.51 12.55 -16.67
C ALA A 29 -8.21 12.55 -15.16
N ASP A 30 -8.31 13.71 -14.50
CA ASP A 30 -8.05 13.88 -13.06
C ASP A 30 -8.85 12.91 -12.16
N GLY A 31 -10.04 12.49 -12.62
CA GLY A 31 -10.85 11.50 -11.91
C GLY A 31 -10.15 10.14 -11.73
N LEU A 32 -9.25 9.77 -12.66
CA LEU A 32 -8.47 8.53 -12.56
C LEU A 32 -7.43 8.61 -11.44
N PHE A 33 -6.82 9.78 -11.23
CA PHE A 33 -5.93 10.02 -10.10
C PHE A 33 -6.66 9.82 -8.77
N VAL A 34 -7.85 10.41 -8.62
CA VAL A 34 -8.67 10.27 -7.41
C VAL A 34 -9.02 8.81 -7.14
N LEU A 35 -9.52 8.09 -8.15
CA LEU A 35 -9.81 6.65 -8.03
C LEU A 35 -8.56 5.85 -7.67
N GLY A 36 -7.41 6.24 -8.21
CA GLY A 36 -6.11 5.65 -7.93
C GLY A 36 -5.70 5.66 -6.46
N ARG A 37 -6.18 6.63 -5.69
CA ARG A 37 -5.83 6.78 -4.26
C ARG A 37 -6.35 5.64 -3.39
N LEU A 38 -7.27 4.81 -3.90
CA LEU A 38 -7.72 3.58 -3.26
C LEU A 38 -6.61 2.51 -3.22
N ALA A 39 -5.69 2.50 -4.18
CA ALA A 39 -4.76 1.40 -4.40
C ALA A 39 -3.85 1.15 -3.20
N PHE A 40 -3.16 2.20 -2.74
CA PHE A 40 -2.15 2.07 -1.71
C PHE A 40 -2.71 1.57 -0.36
N PRO A 41 -3.79 2.17 0.20
CA PRO A 41 -4.38 1.65 1.44
C PRO A 41 -4.90 0.20 1.31
N LEU A 42 -5.38 -0.20 0.13
CA LEU A 42 -5.82 -1.58 -0.13
C LEU A 42 -4.61 -2.55 -0.20
N PHE A 43 -3.47 -2.14 -0.77
CA PHE A 43 -2.23 -2.93 -0.67
C PHE A 43 -1.75 -3.03 0.78
N CYS A 44 -1.83 -1.95 1.56
CA CYS A 44 -1.54 -1.99 3.00
C CYS A 44 -2.49 -2.94 3.76
N LEU A 45 -3.78 -2.97 3.40
CA LEU A 45 -4.73 -3.96 3.93
C LEU A 45 -4.32 -5.38 3.56
N ALA A 46 -3.90 -5.63 2.32
CA ALA A 46 -3.44 -6.95 1.90
C ALA A 46 -2.23 -7.43 2.71
N ILE A 47 -1.27 -6.54 2.99
CA ILE A 47 -0.15 -6.80 3.91
C ILE A 47 -0.68 -7.14 5.31
N ALA A 48 -1.55 -6.29 5.87
CA ALA A 48 -2.10 -6.45 7.21
C ALA A 48 -2.86 -7.78 7.37
N VAL A 49 -3.67 -8.17 6.38
CA VAL A 49 -4.39 -9.45 6.40
C VAL A 49 -3.41 -10.62 6.31
N ASN A 50 -2.38 -10.54 5.46
CA ASN A 50 -1.39 -11.61 5.32
C ASN A 50 -0.59 -11.80 6.62
N VAL A 51 -0.12 -10.71 7.23
CA VAL A 51 0.56 -10.72 8.52
C VAL A 51 -0.37 -11.26 9.62
N GLY A 52 -1.62 -10.79 9.66
CA GLY A 52 -2.61 -11.20 10.67
C GLY A 52 -3.01 -12.68 10.61
N ARG A 53 -2.79 -13.36 9.48
CA ARG A 53 -3.02 -14.82 9.32
C ARG A 53 -1.88 -15.67 9.87
N ALA A 54 -0.67 -15.11 10.00
CA ALA A 54 0.43 -15.83 10.59
C ALA A 54 0.15 -16.08 12.09
N ARG A 55 0.61 -17.22 12.62
CA ARG A 55 0.55 -17.45 14.06
C ARG A 55 1.44 -16.42 14.75
N ALA A 56 0.91 -15.70 15.74
CA ALA A 56 1.70 -14.81 16.57
C ALA A 56 2.90 -15.58 17.16
N GLY A 57 4.09 -14.99 17.08
CA GLY A 57 5.35 -15.65 17.47
C GLY A 57 6.02 -16.51 16.38
N ALA A 58 5.39 -16.78 15.24
CA ALA A 58 6.01 -17.49 14.12
C ALA A 58 6.57 -16.53 13.05
N LEU A 59 7.54 -15.68 13.41
CA LEU A 59 8.14 -14.73 12.47
C LEU A 59 9.03 -15.44 11.44
N TYR A 60 9.93 -16.32 11.89
CA TYR A 60 10.97 -16.96 11.06
C TYR A 60 10.44 -18.18 10.32
N THR A 61 9.42 -17.96 9.47
CA THR A 61 8.90 -19.00 8.58
C THR A 61 9.45 -18.81 7.17
N ARG A 62 9.60 -19.90 6.41
CA ARG A 62 9.94 -19.83 4.98
C ARG A 62 8.95 -18.94 4.21
N GLY A 63 7.70 -18.88 4.63
CA GLY A 63 6.66 -18.02 4.05
C GLY A 63 6.96 -16.52 4.23
N ASN A 64 7.25 -16.09 5.47
CA ASN A 64 7.56 -14.70 5.78
C ASN A 64 8.88 -14.24 5.16
N LEU A 65 9.92 -15.07 5.23
CA LEU A 65 11.22 -14.76 4.59
C LEU A 65 11.07 -14.61 3.08
N ARG A 66 10.33 -15.52 2.44
CA ARG A 66 10.05 -15.40 1.00
C ARG A 66 9.20 -14.17 0.68
N TYR A 67 8.25 -13.81 1.55
CA TYR A 67 7.43 -12.63 1.34
C TYR A 67 8.27 -11.34 1.34
N LEU A 68 9.08 -11.14 2.38
CA LEU A 68 10.00 -10.01 2.46
C LEU A 68 11.02 -10.03 1.30
N GLY A 69 11.61 -11.20 1.01
CA GLY A 69 12.58 -11.34 -0.08
C GLY A 69 11.98 -10.96 -1.44
N LEU A 70 10.75 -11.39 -1.75
CA LEU A 70 10.08 -10.98 -2.98
C LEU A 70 9.79 -9.48 -3.00
N MET A 71 9.31 -8.90 -1.90
CA MET A 71 9.08 -7.45 -1.85
C MET A 71 10.37 -6.65 -2.05
N LEU A 72 11.49 -7.09 -1.47
CA LEU A 72 12.80 -6.45 -1.67
C LEU A 72 13.29 -6.57 -3.11
N VAL A 73 13.23 -7.77 -3.70
CA VAL A 73 13.60 -7.99 -5.11
C VAL A 73 12.78 -7.10 -6.02
N PHE A 74 11.45 -7.06 -5.84
CA PHE A 74 10.60 -6.25 -6.70
C PHE A 74 10.68 -4.76 -6.40
N ALA A 75 11.05 -4.34 -5.19
CA ALA A 75 11.39 -2.94 -4.92
C ALA A 75 12.56 -2.47 -5.79
N VAL A 76 13.63 -3.26 -5.87
CA VAL A 76 14.79 -2.95 -6.72
C VAL A 76 14.45 -3.03 -8.21
N LEU A 77 13.76 -4.09 -8.64
CA LEU A 77 13.43 -4.28 -10.05
C LEU A 77 12.43 -3.26 -10.58
N SER A 78 11.52 -2.75 -9.74
CA SER A 78 10.54 -1.77 -10.17
C SER A 78 11.05 -0.34 -10.22
N GLU A 79 12.14 -0.04 -9.51
CA GLU A 79 12.65 1.32 -9.41
C GLU A 79 13.06 1.89 -10.78
N PRO A 80 13.81 1.19 -11.65
CA PRO A 80 14.14 1.70 -12.98
C PRO A 80 12.90 1.95 -13.85
N ALA A 81 11.93 1.03 -13.84
CA ALA A 81 10.68 1.17 -14.58
C ALA A 81 9.88 2.40 -14.11
N TYR A 82 9.83 2.61 -12.78
CA TYR A 82 9.18 3.76 -12.17
C TYR A 82 9.88 5.07 -12.54
N ARG A 83 11.21 5.16 -12.39
CA ARG A 83 12.02 6.33 -12.77
C ARG A 83 11.90 6.67 -14.26
N TRP A 84 11.73 5.67 -15.12
CA TRP A 84 11.59 5.92 -16.56
C TRP A 84 10.20 6.45 -16.94
N LEU A 85 9.15 6.00 -16.25
CA LEU A 85 7.80 6.54 -16.44
C LEU A 85 7.68 7.96 -15.84
N ASP A 86 8.18 8.14 -14.61
CA ASP A 86 8.01 9.36 -13.81
C ASP A 86 9.39 9.99 -13.49
N VAL A 87 10.00 10.57 -14.53
CA VAL A 87 11.38 11.10 -14.52
C VAL A 87 11.59 12.22 -13.50
N GLY A 88 10.55 12.99 -13.19
CA GLY A 88 10.62 14.16 -12.30
C GLY A 88 10.31 13.86 -10.83
N SER A 89 9.94 12.62 -10.48
CA SER A 89 9.46 12.36 -9.13
C SER A 89 10.59 12.41 -8.07
N PRO A 90 10.39 13.14 -6.96
CA PRO A 90 11.41 13.27 -5.91
C PRO A 90 11.50 12.04 -5.00
N THR A 91 10.51 11.14 -5.03
CA THR A 91 10.42 9.96 -4.17
C THR A 91 10.82 8.68 -4.90
N PHE A 92 11.19 7.64 -4.17
CA PHE A 92 11.24 6.28 -4.72
C PHE A 92 9.83 5.77 -5.10
N SER A 93 9.79 4.63 -5.79
CA SER A 93 8.53 3.90 -6.03
C SER A 93 7.78 3.56 -4.73
N VAL A 94 6.54 3.08 -4.86
CA VAL A 94 5.72 2.68 -3.70
C VAL A 94 6.30 1.51 -2.90
N MET A 95 7.15 0.69 -3.53
CA MET A 95 7.60 -0.59 -2.98
C MET A 95 8.43 -0.44 -1.68
N PRO A 96 9.43 0.46 -1.58
CA PRO A 96 10.10 0.79 -0.32
C PRO A 96 9.14 1.10 0.84
N THR A 97 8.10 1.92 0.60
CA THR A 97 7.10 2.25 1.63
C THR A 97 6.36 0.99 2.09
N LEU A 98 5.97 0.11 1.17
CA LEU A 98 5.30 -1.16 1.49
C LEU A 98 6.22 -2.13 2.24
N VAL A 99 7.51 -2.21 1.89
CA VAL A 99 8.52 -3.03 2.58
C VAL A 99 8.64 -2.58 4.02
N LEU A 100 8.84 -1.28 4.26
CA LEU A 100 8.94 -0.72 5.61
C LEU A 100 7.63 -0.92 6.39
N GLY A 101 6.49 -0.75 5.72
CA GLY A 101 5.18 -1.02 6.33
C GLY A 101 4.95 -2.48 6.72
N LEU A 102 5.49 -3.44 5.96
CA LEU A 102 5.51 -4.86 6.36
C LEU A 102 6.32 -5.07 7.64
N LEU A 103 7.49 -4.43 7.77
CA LEU A 103 8.33 -4.55 8.97
C LEU A 103 7.61 -3.99 10.20
N VAL A 104 7.00 -2.81 10.07
CA VAL A 104 6.18 -2.20 11.13
C VAL A 104 5.01 -3.11 11.50
N ALA A 105 4.29 -3.66 10.52
CA ALA A 105 3.21 -4.62 10.74
C ALA A 105 3.67 -5.88 11.49
N TRP A 106 4.86 -6.40 11.18
CA TRP A 106 5.45 -7.52 11.93
C TRP A 106 5.78 -7.14 13.38
N GLY A 107 6.33 -5.95 13.62
CA GLY A 107 6.60 -5.46 14.98
C GLY A 107 5.33 -5.29 15.82
N VAL A 108 4.22 -4.91 15.19
CA VAL A 108 2.89 -4.81 15.82
C VAL A 108 2.25 -6.19 16.06
N HIS A 109 2.44 -7.13 15.14
CA HIS A 109 1.75 -8.42 15.19
C HIS A 109 2.46 -9.46 16.07
N HIS A 110 3.78 -9.60 15.96
CA HIS A 110 4.53 -10.66 16.62
C HIS A 110 5.10 -10.18 17.98
N PRO A 111 4.91 -10.94 19.08
CA PRO A 111 5.40 -10.55 20.40
C PRO A 111 6.93 -10.70 20.58
N LEU A 112 7.62 -11.26 19.58
CA LEU A 112 9.08 -11.48 19.58
C LEU A 112 9.86 -10.16 19.68
N ARG A 113 10.91 -10.13 20.50
CA ARG A 113 11.82 -8.96 20.57
C ARG A 113 12.42 -8.61 19.21
N SER A 114 12.82 -9.61 18.43
CA SER A 114 13.36 -9.40 17.09
C SER A 114 12.34 -8.79 16.12
N ALA A 115 11.07 -9.18 16.20
CA ALA A 115 10.01 -8.55 15.41
C ALA A 115 9.85 -7.08 15.79
N ARG A 116 9.86 -6.77 17.09
CA ARG A 116 9.79 -5.38 17.58
C ARG A 116 10.97 -4.55 17.13
N LEU A 117 12.19 -5.10 17.18
CA LEU A 117 13.39 -4.44 16.68
C LEU A 117 13.31 -4.20 15.17
N LEU A 118 12.84 -5.17 14.38
CA LEU A 118 12.63 -4.99 12.94
C LEU A 118 11.56 -3.93 12.64
N GLY A 119 10.45 -3.93 13.38
CA GLY A 119 9.41 -2.92 13.24
C GLY A 119 9.89 -1.53 13.63
N PHE A 120 10.67 -1.42 14.70
CA PHE A 120 11.29 -0.16 15.11
C PHE A 120 12.33 0.34 14.11
N ALA A 121 13.18 -0.55 13.58
CA ALA A 121 14.13 -0.21 12.53
C ALA A 121 13.42 0.25 11.25
N GLY A 122 12.34 -0.43 10.86
CA GLY A 122 11.51 -0.03 9.72
C GLY A 122 10.82 1.33 9.94
N LEU A 123 10.35 1.58 11.16
CA LEU A 123 9.78 2.88 11.55
C LEU A 123 10.82 4.00 11.51
N LEU A 124 12.00 3.76 12.09
CA LEU A 124 13.10 4.72 12.12
C LEU A 124 13.57 5.06 10.70
N ALA A 125 13.76 4.04 9.85
CA ALA A 125 14.08 4.26 8.45
C ALA A 125 12.96 5.02 7.72
N GLY A 126 11.69 4.69 7.98
CA GLY A 126 10.54 5.40 7.42
C GLY A 126 10.47 6.87 7.85
N TRP A 127 10.88 7.20 9.07
CA TRP A 127 10.96 8.57 9.56
C TRP A 127 12.14 9.33 8.94
N LEU A 128 13.34 8.75 8.97
CA LEU A 128 14.56 9.35 8.42
C LEU A 128 14.48 9.58 6.90
N CYS A 129 13.80 8.67 6.18
CA CYS A 129 13.65 8.74 4.73
C CYS A 129 12.24 9.20 4.30
N SER A 130 11.48 9.86 5.18
CA SER A 130 10.06 10.17 4.92
C SER A 130 9.85 11.02 3.66
N GLU A 131 10.77 11.94 3.36
CA GLU A 131 10.67 12.80 2.18
C GLU A 131 10.94 12.05 0.86
N GLN A 132 11.68 10.94 0.93
CA GLN A 132 12.00 10.10 -0.23
C GLN A 132 10.98 8.98 -0.43
N LEU A 133 10.00 8.81 0.46
CA LEU A 133 8.97 7.78 0.37
C LEU A 133 7.67 8.34 -0.19
N MET A 134 7.09 7.66 -1.18
CA MET A 134 5.92 8.14 -1.92
C MET A 134 4.71 8.53 -1.05
N TYR A 135 4.51 7.85 0.09
CA TYR A 135 3.47 8.17 1.09
C TYR A 135 4.04 8.53 2.47
N GLY A 136 5.35 8.80 2.54
CA GLY A 136 6.07 9.15 3.77
C GLY A 136 5.86 8.20 4.95
N LEU A 137 6.10 8.73 6.15
CA LEU A 137 5.86 8.03 7.41
C LEU A 137 4.40 7.55 7.59
N PRO A 138 3.35 8.32 7.22
CA PRO A 138 1.98 7.83 7.34
C PRO A 138 1.74 6.53 6.55
N GLY A 139 2.31 6.42 5.35
CA GLY A 139 2.22 5.22 4.54
C GLY A 139 2.95 4.02 5.15
N VAL A 140 4.10 4.24 5.80
CA VAL A 140 4.84 3.18 6.52
C VAL A 140 4.04 2.67 7.73
N LEU A 141 3.33 3.54 8.43
CA LEU A 141 2.52 3.16 9.59
C LEU A 141 1.22 2.43 9.21
N LEU A 142 0.70 2.66 8.00
CA LEU A 142 -0.64 2.24 7.60
C LEU A 142 -0.91 0.73 7.70
N PRO A 143 -0.03 -0.21 7.28
CA PRO A 143 -0.26 -1.64 7.48
C PRO A 143 -0.37 -2.04 8.96
N GLY A 144 0.42 -1.41 9.84
CA GLY A 144 0.35 -1.61 11.29
C GLY A 144 -0.97 -1.09 11.86
N ALA A 145 -1.41 0.08 11.42
CA ALA A 145 -2.70 0.66 11.82
C ALA A 145 -3.89 -0.20 11.38
N TRP A 146 -3.86 -0.76 10.17
CA TRP A 146 -4.85 -1.74 9.72
C TRP A 146 -4.95 -2.96 10.65
N LEU A 147 -3.79 -3.51 11.05
CA LEU A 147 -3.74 -4.62 12.02
C LEU A 147 -4.33 -4.23 13.37
N MET A 148 -3.99 -3.05 13.88
CA MET A 148 -4.52 -2.55 15.15
C MET A 148 -6.03 -2.33 15.08
N ALA A 149 -6.53 -1.67 14.04
CA ALA A 149 -7.95 -1.40 13.85
C ALA A 149 -8.77 -2.70 13.76
N ARG A 150 -8.25 -3.73 13.07
CA ARG A 150 -8.88 -5.06 13.01
C ARG A 150 -8.92 -5.80 14.35
N LYS A 151 -7.95 -5.56 15.24
CA LYS A 151 -7.90 -6.18 16.57
C LYS A 151 -8.76 -5.43 17.59
N LEU A 152 -8.74 -4.10 17.57
CA LEU A 152 -9.35 -3.24 18.57
C LEU A 152 -10.79 -2.82 18.23
N GLY A 153 -11.13 -2.73 16.94
CA GLY A 153 -12.44 -2.27 16.48
C GLY A 153 -12.76 -0.81 16.87
N GLY A 154 -14.04 -0.43 16.73
CA GLY A 154 -14.54 0.87 17.16
C GLY A 154 -13.77 2.07 16.59
N ALA A 155 -13.38 3.01 17.45
CA ALA A 155 -12.67 4.22 17.07
C ALA A 155 -11.26 3.97 16.48
N ALA A 156 -10.68 2.77 16.67
CA ALA A 156 -9.38 2.44 16.10
C ALA A 156 -9.39 2.45 14.55
N TRP A 157 -10.56 2.37 13.91
CA TRP A 157 -10.73 2.53 12.47
C TRP A 157 -10.40 3.94 11.96
N LEU A 158 -10.43 4.95 12.82
CA LEU A 158 -10.02 6.31 12.45
C LEU A 158 -8.53 6.38 12.12
N LEU A 159 -7.70 5.56 12.78
CA LEU A 159 -6.24 5.58 12.57
C LEU A 159 -5.83 5.25 11.13
N PRO A 160 -6.23 4.12 10.51
CA PRO A 160 -5.89 3.86 9.11
C PRO A 160 -6.52 4.87 8.15
N CYS A 161 -7.70 5.44 8.45
CA CYS A 161 -8.28 6.52 7.64
C CYS A 161 -7.39 7.77 7.64
N LEU A 162 -6.99 8.24 8.83
CA LEU A 162 -6.13 9.41 8.99
C LEU A 162 -4.74 9.19 8.38
N LEU A 163 -4.17 8.00 8.51
CA LEU A 163 -2.88 7.67 7.89
C LEU A 163 -2.97 7.57 6.36
N ALA A 164 -4.06 7.04 5.81
CA ALA A 164 -4.30 7.02 4.37
C ALA A 164 -4.43 8.44 3.80
N MET A 165 -5.15 9.33 4.50
CA MET A 165 -5.22 10.76 4.16
C MET A 165 -3.84 11.42 4.29
N GLY A 166 -3.17 11.25 5.44
CA GLY A 166 -1.86 11.82 5.72
C GLY A 166 -0.78 11.39 4.73
N GLY A 167 -0.85 10.14 4.23
CA GLY A 167 0.04 9.66 3.19
C GLY A 167 -0.13 10.40 1.86
N ASN A 168 -1.33 10.90 1.53
CA ASN A 168 -1.53 11.72 0.33
C ASN A 168 -1.12 13.18 0.56
N LEU A 169 -1.16 13.66 1.80
CA LEU A 169 -0.70 14.98 2.19
C LEU A 169 0.83 15.12 2.24
N THR A 170 1.59 14.05 1.96
CA THR A 170 3.03 14.18 1.68
C THR A 170 3.30 14.84 0.33
N ASN A 171 2.31 14.86 -0.57
CA ASN A 171 2.36 15.66 -1.77
C ASN A 171 2.20 17.15 -1.41
N SER A 172 3.23 17.95 -1.68
CA SER A 172 3.27 19.37 -1.29
C SER A 172 2.14 20.19 -1.90
N TRP A 173 1.71 19.87 -3.13
CA TRP A 173 0.61 20.59 -3.79
C TRP A 173 -0.72 20.34 -3.07
N LEU A 174 -1.03 19.08 -2.75
CA LEU A 174 -2.23 18.71 -1.99
C LEU A 174 -2.21 19.35 -0.59
N LEU A 175 -1.05 19.35 0.08
CA LEU A 175 -0.88 19.96 1.40
C LEU A 175 -1.12 21.48 1.39
N GLN A 176 -0.69 22.17 0.33
CA GLN A 176 -0.88 23.63 0.20
C GLN A 176 -2.33 23.99 -0.21
N HIS A 177 -3.05 23.08 -0.85
CA HIS A 177 -4.39 23.31 -1.39
C HIS A 177 -5.45 22.41 -0.74
N LEU A 178 -5.53 22.41 0.59
CA LEU A 178 -6.41 21.51 1.36
C LEU A 178 -7.90 21.61 0.99
N LEU A 179 -8.36 22.81 0.64
CA LEU A 179 -9.76 23.08 0.31
C LEU A 179 -10.07 22.91 -1.18
N ALA A 180 -9.06 22.66 -2.02
CA ALA A 180 -9.30 22.41 -3.43
C ALA A 180 -10.15 21.15 -3.61
N PRO A 181 -11.14 21.14 -4.52
CA PRO A 181 -12.02 19.99 -4.72
C PRO A 181 -11.26 18.69 -4.97
N ILE A 182 -10.19 18.74 -5.78
CA ILE A 182 -9.35 17.58 -6.08
C ILE A 182 -8.65 17.02 -4.83
N THR A 183 -8.22 17.88 -3.92
CA THR A 183 -7.60 17.47 -2.65
C THR A 183 -8.62 16.79 -1.75
N LEU A 184 -9.78 17.41 -1.57
CA LEU A 184 -10.86 16.81 -0.77
C LEU A 184 -11.28 15.45 -1.33
N LEU A 185 -11.47 15.34 -2.65
CA LEU A 185 -11.80 14.08 -3.32
C LEU A 185 -10.69 13.03 -3.15
N THR A 186 -9.42 13.42 -3.25
CA THR A 186 -8.26 12.54 -3.03
C THR A 186 -8.24 11.99 -1.60
N LEU A 187 -8.44 12.85 -0.60
CA LEU A 187 -8.47 12.44 0.81
C LEU A 187 -9.66 11.54 1.11
N LEU A 188 -10.84 11.88 0.57
CA LEU A 188 -12.04 11.05 0.68
C LEU A 188 -11.85 9.69 0.01
N ALA A 189 -11.26 9.64 -1.18
CA ALA A 189 -10.95 8.39 -1.87
C ALA A 189 -9.99 7.53 -1.03
N ALA A 190 -8.89 8.11 -0.54
CA ALA A 190 -7.94 7.39 0.32
C ALA A 190 -8.58 6.86 1.60
N ALA A 191 -9.42 7.66 2.28
CA ALA A 191 -10.16 7.22 3.47
C ALA A 191 -11.22 6.15 3.13
N SER A 192 -11.89 6.26 1.99
CA SER A 192 -12.92 5.30 1.56
C SER A 192 -12.36 3.90 1.25
N ALA A 193 -11.06 3.80 0.97
CA ALA A 193 -10.38 2.52 0.83
C ALA A 193 -10.53 1.62 2.06
N ILE A 194 -10.72 2.21 3.26
CA ILE A 194 -10.88 1.47 4.51
C ILE A 194 -12.21 0.70 4.52
N PRO A 195 -13.39 1.35 4.46
CA PRO A 195 -14.66 0.64 4.38
C PRO A 195 -14.78 -0.23 3.12
N VAL A 196 -14.26 0.21 1.96
CA VAL A 196 -14.24 -0.62 0.74
C VAL A 196 -13.47 -1.92 0.97
N GLY A 197 -12.25 -1.84 1.52
CA GLY A 197 -11.45 -3.01 1.81
C GLY A 197 -12.13 -3.97 2.80
N LEU A 198 -12.81 -3.43 3.82
CA LEU A 198 -13.59 -4.23 4.76
C LEU A 198 -14.77 -4.95 4.10
N LEU A 199 -15.48 -4.29 3.18
CA LEU A 199 -16.58 -4.89 2.43
C LEU A 199 -16.07 -6.01 1.52
N LEU A 200 -14.99 -5.78 0.77
CA LEU A 200 -14.38 -6.79 -0.10
C LEU A 200 -13.96 -8.04 0.68
N LEU A 201 -13.39 -7.87 1.88
CA LEU A 201 -12.99 -8.99 2.74
C LEU A 201 -14.16 -9.87 3.22
N ARG A 202 -15.40 -9.38 3.20
CA ARG A 202 -16.59 -10.16 3.59
C ARG A 202 -17.04 -11.13 2.49
N HIS A 203 -16.60 -10.94 1.26
CA HIS A 203 -17.02 -11.73 0.11
C HIS A 203 -16.06 -12.90 -0.18
N ASP A 204 -15.89 -13.79 0.80
CA ASP A 204 -15.05 -14.99 0.63
C ASP A 204 -15.71 -16.09 -0.22
N ASP A 205 -17.02 -15.99 -0.51
CA ASP A 205 -17.77 -16.95 -1.33
C ASP A 205 -17.60 -16.74 -2.85
N TRP A 206 -16.98 -15.63 -3.26
CA TRP A 206 -16.87 -15.27 -4.67
C TRP A 206 -15.80 -16.08 -5.42
N ARG A 207 -16.07 -16.39 -6.69
CA ARG A 207 -15.11 -17.07 -7.57
C ARG A 207 -14.23 -16.06 -8.30
N VAL A 208 -13.13 -15.66 -7.66
CA VAL A 208 -12.19 -14.67 -8.20
C VAL A 208 -10.85 -15.34 -8.49
N PRO A 209 -10.13 -14.99 -9.57
CA PRO A 209 -8.79 -15.54 -9.83
C PRO A 209 -7.78 -15.15 -8.74
N ALA A 210 -6.87 -16.06 -8.38
CA ALA A 210 -5.91 -15.80 -7.31
C ALA A 210 -4.83 -14.80 -7.74
N VAL A 211 -4.65 -13.73 -6.96
CA VAL A 211 -3.49 -12.84 -7.11
C VAL A 211 -2.34 -13.42 -6.28
N GLY A 212 -1.58 -14.29 -6.95
CA GLY A 212 -0.43 -14.99 -6.41
C GLY A 212 0.87 -14.19 -6.56
N ARG A 213 1.94 -14.88 -6.95
CA ARG A 213 3.28 -14.27 -7.09
C ARG A 213 3.42 -13.40 -8.35
N TRP A 214 2.60 -13.65 -9.37
CA TRP A 214 2.61 -12.83 -10.59
C TRP A 214 2.25 -11.37 -10.29
N GLY A 215 1.51 -11.10 -9.20
CA GLY A 215 1.17 -9.73 -8.78
C GLY A 215 2.38 -8.85 -8.47
N TYR A 216 3.52 -9.43 -8.08
CA TYR A 216 4.75 -8.63 -7.91
C TYR A 216 5.30 -8.16 -9.26
N LEU A 217 5.27 -9.02 -10.29
CA LEU A 217 5.74 -8.70 -11.63
C LEU A 217 4.81 -7.72 -12.34
N PHE A 218 3.52 -7.73 -11.99
CA PHE A 218 2.55 -6.79 -12.54
C PHE A 218 3.00 -5.34 -12.35
N TYR A 219 3.57 -4.97 -11.20
CA TYR A 219 3.97 -3.59 -10.91
C TYR A 219 5.01 -3.04 -11.92
N PRO A 220 6.22 -3.59 -12.08
CA PRO A 220 7.14 -3.09 -13.11
C PRO A 220 6.61 -3.23 -14.53
N VAL A 221 5.89 -4.31 -14.85
CA VAL A 221 5.43 -4.57 -16.23
C VAL A 221 4.39 -3.55 -16.69
N HIS A 222 3.38 -3.24 -15.88
CA HIS A 222 2.36 -2.27 -16.30
C HIS A 222 2.94 -0.86 -16.46
N LEU A 223 3.93 -0.47 -15.64
CA LEU A 223 4.65 0.80 -15.81
C LEU A 223 5.37 0.86 -17.17
N LEU A 224 6.09 -0.21 -17.53
CA LEU A 224 6.77 -0.30 -18.82
C LEU A 224 5.80 -0.29 -20.00
N VAL A 225 4.66 -0.97 -19.87
CA VAL A 225 3.61 -0.96 -20.91
C VAL A 225 3.05 0.44 -21.09
N ILE A 226 2.71 1.14 -20.01
CA ILE A 226 2.23 2.53 -20.11
C ILE A 226 3.32 3.41 -20.74
N LYS A 227 4.59 3.25 -20.33
CA LYS A 227 5.69 4.02 -20.92
C LYS A 227 5.88 3.76 -22.42
N ALA A 228 5.63 2.55 -22.89
CA ALA A 228 5.70 2.22 -24.31
C ALA A 228 4.54 2.84 -25.13
N LEU A 229 3.48 3.30 -24.46
CA LEU A 229 2.29 3.92 -25.08
C LEU A 229 2.29 5.45 -24.99
N VAL A 230 3.20 6.05 -24.21
CA VAL A 230 3.41 7.50 -24.06
C VAL A 230 4.59 7.96 -24.89
#